data_AF-A0A426YJC1-F1
#
_entry.id   AF-A0A426YJC1-F1
#
_cell.length_a   1.000
_cell.length_b   1.000
_cell.length_c   1.000
_cell.angle_alpha   90.00
_cell.angle_beta   90.00
_cell.angle_gamma   90.00
#
_symmetry.space_group_name_H-M   'P 1'
#
loop_
_entity.id
_entity.type
_entity.pdbx_description
1 polymer ?
#
loop_
_entity_poly.entity_id
_entity_poly.type
_entity_poly.pdbx_seq_one_letter_code
_entity_poly.pdbx_strand_id
1 'polypeptide(L)'
;MKRNCPQTSINSADMLGSSSRMSDQEKDSVPMPIVSIDQDSDTDATIVQLSFGDRLGALVDTMRSLKNLGLDVTKGTVTTEDSVVKTKFFIMRA
;
A
#
# COMPACT_ATOMS: atom_id res chain seq x y z
N MET A 1 17.47 -55.55 38.09
CA MET A 1 18.89 -55.81 37.77
C MET A 1 19.46 -54.57 37.08
N LYS A 2 20.42 -53.89 37.71
CA LYS A 2 21.15 -52.72 37.19
C LYS A 2 22.19 -53.17 36.15
N ARG A 3 22.45 -52.34 35.12
CA ARG A 3 23.73 -52.09 34.38
C ARG A 3 23.35 -51.27 33.12
N ASN A 4 23.45 -49.94 33.11
CA ASN A 4 24.64 -49.08 32.99
C ASN A 4 25.35 -49.23 31.64
N CYS A 5 25.10 -48.29 30.70
CA CYS A 5 25.86 -48.08 29.46
C CYS A 5 26.09 -46.56 29.27
N PRO A 6 27.22 -46.17 28.66
CA PRO A 6 27.99 -44.98 29.04
C PRO A 6 27.49 -43.68 28.42
N GLN A 7 27.70 -42.58 29.14
CA GLN A 7 27.57 -41.23 28.59
C GLN A 7 28.68 -40.99 27.57
N THR A 8 28.31 -40.82 26.31
CA THR A 8 29.16 -40.20 25.31
C THR A 8 28.93 -38.70 25.37
N SER A 9 29.94 -37.96 25.80
CA SER A 9 30.00 -36.50 25.72
C SER A 9 29.99 -36.06 24.26
N ILE A 10 28.94 -35.38 23.83
CA ILE A 10 28.90 -34.63 22.58
C ILE A 10 29.29 -33.19 22.86
N ASN A 11 30.59 -32.90 22.74
CA ASN A 11 31.05 -31.54 22.50
C ASN A 11 30.96 -31.30 20.99
N SER A 12 29.92 -30.63 20.55
CA SER A 12 29.89 -30.03 19.21
C SER A 12 29.07 -28.77 19.29
N ALA A 13 29.79 -27.66 19.48
CA ALA A 13 29.28 -26.32 19.32
C ALA A 13 29.08 -26.05 17.82
N ASP A 14 28.04 -26.63 17.24
CA ASP A 14 27.70 -26.45 15.84
C ASP A 14 26.45 -25.58 15.74
N MET A 15 26.77 -24.29 15.59
CA MET A 15 26.16 -23.35 14.66
C MET A 15 24.63 -23.31 14.62
N LEU A 16 24.14 -22.23 15.22
CA LEU A 16 22.88 -21.55 14.97
C LEU A 16 22.45 -21.64 13.50
N GLY A 17 21.74 -22.72 13.16
CA GLY A 17 20.82 -22.79 12.04
C GLY A 17 19.52 -22.10 12.41
N SER A 18 19.58 -20.87 12.94
CA SER A 18 18.46 -19.95 12.78
C SER A 18 18.37 -19.75 11.28
N SER A 19 17.52 -20.53 10.61
CA SER A 19 17.00 -20.13 9.32
C SER A 19 16.42 -18.75 9.57
N SER A 20 17.22 -17.73 9.27
CA SER A 20 16.78 -16.37 9.24
C SER A 20 15.60 -16.42 8.29
N ARG A 21 14.39 -16.29 8.84
CA ARG A 21 13.25 -15.83 8.08
C ARG A 21 13.68 -14.48 7.57
N MET A 22 14.35 -14.50 6.40
CA MET A 22 14.77 -13.30 5.70
C MET A 22 13.49 -12.53 5.50
N SER A 23 13.47 -11.41 6.20
CA SER A 23 12.30 -10.64 6.54
C SER A 23 11.40 -10.40 5.33
N ASP A 24 10.13 -10.79 5.46
CA ASP A 24 9.00 -10.30 4.66
C ASP A 24 8.75 -8.79 4.93
N GLN A 25 9.79 -7.96 4.96
CA GLN A 25 9.74 -6.52 5.20
C GLN A 25 9.94 -5.74 3.90
N GLU A 26 9.13 -6.03 2.88
CA GLU A 26 8.93 -5.08 1.77
C GLU A 26 7.46 -4.70 1.55
N LYS A 27 6.53 -5.39 2.23
CA LYS A 27 5.08 -5.18 2.07
C LYS A 27 4.43 -4.23 3.09
N ASP A 28 5.18 -3.72 4.07
CA ASP A 28 4.63 -2.87 5.15
C ASP A 28 4.94 -1.37 4.99
N SER A 29 5.65 -1.00 3.93
CA SER A 29 5.91 0.39 3.59
C SER A 29 4.60 1.04 3.13
N VAL A 30 4.10 2.04 3.86
CA VAL A 30 2.91 2.80 3.43
C VAL A 30 3.24 3.49 2.11
N PRO A 31 2.53 3.18 1.01
CA PRO A 31 2.80 3.81 -0.28
C PRO A 31 2.56 5.31 -0.20
N MET A 32 3.50 6.10 -0.72
CA MET A 32 3.32 7.55 -0.83
C MET A 32 2.24 7.86 -1.88
N PRO A 33 1.25 8.71 -1.55
CA PRO A 33 0.24 9.09 -2.52
C PRO A 33 0.83 9.97 -3.61
N ILE A 34 0.45 9.72 -4.86
CA ILE A 34 0.77 10.57 -6.01
C ILE A 34 -0.49 11.33 -6.40
N VAL A 35 -0.38 12.64 -6.55
CA VAL A 35 -1.48 13.51 -7.00
C VAL A 35 -1.02 14.31 -8.20
N SER A 36 -1.78 14.24 -9.29
CA SER A 36 -1.60 15.07 -10.48
C SER A 36 -2.84 15.92 -10.69
N ILE A 37 -2.64 17.22 -10.95
CA ILE A 37 -3.71 18.19 -11.18
C ILE A 37 -3.51 18.76 -12.57
N ASP A 38 -4.55 18.66 -13.37
CA ASP A 38 -4.62 19.19 -14.72
C ASP A 38 -5.79 20.19 -14.80
N GLN A 39 -5.46 21.43 -15.13
CA GLN A 39 -6.39 22.55 -15.22
C GLN A 39 -6.56 23.07 -16.66
N ASP A 40 -5.87 22.45 -17.62
CA ASP A 40 -5.76 22.95 -18.99
C ASP A 40 -6.47 22.04 -20.01
N SER A 41 -6.63 20.75 -19.71
CA SER A 41 -7.23 19.78 -20.62
C SER A 41 -8.76 19.89 -20.76
N ASP A 42 -9.44 20.53 -19.80
CA ASP A 42 -10.88 20.72 -19.80
C ASP A 42 -11.20 22.13 -19.25
N THR A 43 -11.93 22.92 -20.01
CA THR A 43 -12.27 24.31 -19.64
C THR A 43 -13.29 24.40 -18.52
N ASP A 44 -14.10 23.35 -18.34
CA ASP A 44 -15.21 23.33 -17.39
C ASP A 44 -14.88 22.52 -16.12
N ALA A 45 -13.79 21.75 -16.12
CA ALA A 45 -13.40 20.91 -14.99
C ALA A 45 -11.89 20.90 -14.72
N THR A 46 -11.53 20.94 -13.44
CA THR A 46 -10.19 20.53 -12.99
C THR A 46 -10.13 19.02 -12.89
N ILE A 47 -9.19 18.42 -13.60
CA ILE A 47 -8.97 16.99 -13.60
C ILE A 47 -7.94 16.65 -12.52
N VAL A 48 -8.32 15.81 -11.56
CA VAL A 48 -7.44 15.36 -10.48
C VAL A 48 -7.23 13.85 -10.57
N GLN A 49 -5.98 13.43 -10.73
CA GLN A 49 -5.60 12.03 -10.70
C GLN A 49 -4.87 11.69 -9.40
N LEU A 50 -5.31 10.65 -8.70
CA LEU A 50 -4.70 10.15 -7.46
C LEU A 50 -4.27 8.69 -7.62
N SER A 51 -3.15 8.35 -6.98
CA SER A 51 -2.72 6.97 -6.77
C SER A 51 -2.29 6.77 -5.34
N PHE A 52 -2.76 5.69 -4.71
CA PHE A 52 -2.48 5.34 -3.31
C PHE A 52 -1.76 3.99 -3.19
N GLY A 53 -1.16 3.50 -4.28
CA GLY A 53 -0.70 2.10 -4.36
C GLY A 53 -1.89 1.13 -4.33
N ASP A 54 -1.88 0.20 -3.38
CA ASP A 54 -2.89 -0.86 -3.21
C ASP A 54 -3.94 -0.57 -2.10
N ARG A 55 -3.86 0.60 -1.46
CA ARG A 55 -4.73 0.96 -0.32
C ARG A 55 -6.05 1.60 -0.78
N LEU A 56 -7.02 0.74 -1.11
CA LEU A 56 -8.35 1.15 -1.57
C LEU A 56 -9.19 1.94 -0.53
N GLY A 57 -8.86 1.82 0.76
CA GLY A 57 -9.53 2.54 1.85
C GLY A 57 -9.42 4.06 1.74
N ALA A 58 -8.42 4.58 1.02
CA ALA A 58 -8.22 6.01 0.81
C ALA A 58 -9.30 6.66 -0.09
N LEU A 59 -10.01 5.88 -0.92
CA LEU A 59 -10.94 6.46 -1.91
C LEU A 59 -12.17 7.11 -1.25
N VAL A 60 -12.80 6.42 -0.30
CA VAL A 60 -13.98 6.94 0.41
C VAL A 60 -13.63 8.20 1.20
N ASP A 61 -12.48 8.17 1.88
CA ASP A 61 -11.99 9.33 2.63
C ASP A 61 -11.59 10.49 1.71
N THR A 62 -11.06 10.19 0.51
CA THR A 62 -10.80 11.20 -0.52
C THR A 62 -12.10 11.88 -0.96
N MET A 63 -13.14 11.12 -1.32
CA MET A 63 -14.42 11.68 -1.74
C MET A 63 -15.09 12.51 -0.64
N ARG A 64 -15.01 12.06 0.62
CA ARG A 64 -15.49 12.84 1.76
C ARG A 64 -14.71 14.15 1.91
N SER A 65 -13.39 14.09 1.77
CA SER A 65 -12.53 15.27 1.88
C SER A 65 -12.83 16.29 0.77
N LEU A 66 -13.00 15.85 -0.48
CA LEU A 66 -13.40 16.71 -1.59
C LEU A 66 -14.74 17.39 -1.33
N LYS A 67 -15.75 16.63 -0.88
CA LYS A 67 -17.06 17.18 -0.52
C LYS A 67 -16.98 18.19 0.63
N ASN A 68 -16.17 17.90 1.65
CA ASN A 68 -15.97 18.81 2.79
C ASN A 68 -15.27 20.12 2.39
N LEU A 69 -14.48 20.10 1.31
CA LEU A 69 -13.88 21.30 0.72
C LEU A 69 -14.84 22.08 -0.18
N GLY A 70 -16.09 21.62 -0.34
CA GLY A 70 -17.07 22.24 -1.24
C GLY A 70 -16.76 21.99 -2.73
N LEU A 71 -15.97 20.97 -3.04
CA LEU A 71 -15.67 20.58 -4.41
C LEU A 71 -16.70 19.56 -4.89
N ASP A 72 -17.25 19.77 -6.08
CA ASP A 72 -18.20 18.83 -6.68
C ASP A 72 -17.50 17.95 -7.72
N VAL A 73 -17.70 16.63 -7.60
CA VAL A 73 -17.12 15.63 -8.50
C VAL A 73 -18.19 15.16 -9.46
N THR A 74 -18.12 15.59 -10.71
CA THR A 74 -19.14 15.27 -11.72
C THR A 74 -18.91 13.95 -12.42
N LYS A 75 -17.64 13.52 -12.50
CA LYS A 75 -17.24 12.25 -13.09
C LYS A 75 -16.02 11.68 -12.37
N GLY A 76 -15.98 10.37 -12.24
CA GLY A 76 -14.83 9.65 -11.71
C GLY A 76 -14.59 8.33 -12.44
N THR A 77 -13.33 7.98 -12.65
CA THR A 77 -12.92 6.66 -13.14
C THR A 77 -11.88 6.08 -12.19
N VAL A 78 -12.02 4.80 -11.86
CA VAL A 78 -11.03 4.04 -11.10
C VAL A 78 -10.48 2.96 -12.01
N THR A 79 -9.16 2.93 -12.20
CA THR A 79 -8.45 1.88 -12.95
C THR A 79 -7.39 1.26 -12.06
N THR A 80 -7.15 -0.04 -12.25
CA THR A 80 -6.07 -0.76 -11.58
C THR A 80 -5.11 -1.25 -12.65
N GLU A 81 -3.87 -0.80 -12.59
CA GLU A 81 -2.79 -1.16 -13.52
C GLU A 81 -1.59 -1.59 -12.68
N ASP A 82 -1.04 -2.79 -12.95
CA ASP A 82 0.17 -3.30 -12.28
C ASP A 82 0.12 -3.26 -10.73
N SER A 83 -1.04 -3.57 -10.15
CA SER A 83 -1.32 -3.49 -8.69
C SER A 83 -1.38 -2.07 -8.11
N VAL A 84 -1.34 -1.04 -8.95
CA VAL A 84 -1.53 0.36 -8.57
C VAL A 84 -2.92 0.80 -8.96
N VAL A 85 -3.66 1.32 -7.99
CA VAL A 85 -4.99 1.90 -8.21
C VAL A 85 -4.83 3.37 -8.55
N LYS A 86 -5.29 3.76 -9.74
CA LYS A 86 -5.37 5.13 -10.21
C LYS A 86 -6.83 5.58 -10.22
N THR A 87 -7.10 6.70 -9.59
CA THR A 87 -8.42 7.33 -9.61
C THR A 87 -8.31 8.66 -10.32
N LYS A 88 -9.20 8.93 -11.27
CA LYS A 88 -9.28 10.20 -12.00
C LYS A 88 -10.64 10.83 -11.74
N PHE A 89 -10.65 12.05 -11.23
CA PHE A 89 -11.84 12.85 -10.94
C PHE A 89 -11.90 14.07 -11.84
N PHE A 90 -13.11 14.44 -12.25
CA PHE A 90 -13.43 15.71 -12.89
C PHE A 90 -14.16 16.55 -11.85
N ILE A 91 -13.53 17.64 -11.43
CA ILE A 91 -14.00 18.52 -10.38
C ILE A 91 -14.43 19.83 -11.01
N MET A 92 -15.68 20.24 -10.78
CA MET A 92 -16.18 21.54 -11.20
C MET A 92 -16.07 22.56 -10.06
N ARG A 93 -15.94 23.84 -10.41
CA ARG A 93 -16.14 24.91 -9.43
C ARG A 93 -17.63 24.92 -9.03
N ALA A 94 -17.88 24.79 -7.74
CA ALA A 94 -19.20 25.03 -7.15
C ALA A 94 -19.61 26.51 -7.27
#